data_AF-A0A2T2XHD4-F1
#
_entry.id   AF-A0A2T2XHD4-F1
#
_cell.length_a   1.000
_cell.length_b   1.000
_cell.length_c   1.000
_cell.angle_alpha   90.00
_cell.angle_beta   90.00
_cell.angle_gamma   90.00
#
_symmetry.space_group_name_H-M   'P 1'
#
loop_
_entity.id
_entity.type
_entity.pdbx_description
1 polymer ?
#
loop_
_entity_poly.entity_id
_entity_poly.type
_entity_poly.pdbx_seq_one_letter_code
_entity_poly.pdbx_strand_id
1 'polypeptide(L)'
;MPKTPNPSSVDLQILLKEALKTSKTVTTQVAWRKQILALTNEQQEKLLELWKGATGDSKVPNDGLNWAIPLLDQVGSRPVHQHLLTLLDAMPERLRLEFWMTALGICDCWTTFAAIHGKSFETLVVPLLRKAAQQPGLPDEWWTHWMAGVRALISNYAGNVSSWVPQVQDVLKAGQPSAIAKDPTFMVDLKKAVAESVEMVLPTPKSTKKAGHKKGKPSTNSSQSTPSQNVESSAITDIWRRMRNLIDLAETDVLKVLAQQEALQTELRKLSETNKELTEDIAKIRKNLEGELHKHKEIQASYEELAMANRKTEAEVTRLREELTTERRLKQKIQDSYREISELEERTKMELAEWRRAAEMWEHQAQSQRESGELEFRDQLRRGPVRMASHVKGYVESVLEGDPNPELIPLLGLSFDELHRSLLGLAEMPQEARIRRELLRKEGES
;
A
#
# COMPACT_ATOMS: atom_id res chain seq x y z
N MET A 1 0.78 1.93 -33.03
CA MET A 1 0.72 1.70 -31.57
C MET A 1 0.73 3.06 -30.87
N PRO A 2 -0.22 3.37 -29.98
CA PRO A 2 -0.20 4.62 -29.24
C PRO A 2 0.97 4.57 -28.25
N LYS A 3 1.87 5.57 -28.32
CA LYS A 3 2.94 5.77 -27.34
C LYS A 3 2.28 6.18 -26.02
N THR A 4 2.29 5.30 -25.04
CA THR A 4 2.03 5.69 -23.65
C THR A 4 3.06 6.77 -23.27
N PRO A 5 2.62 7.90 -22.68
CA PRO A 5 3.55 8.95 -22.28
C PRO A 5 4.52 8.40 -21.24
N ASN A 6 5.82 8.69 -21.42
CA ASN A 6 6.85 8.34 -20.45
C ASN A 6 6.54 9.06 -19.12
N PRO A 7 6.25 8.35 -18.01
CA PRO A 7 6.09 9.00 -16.72
C PRO A 7 7.35 9.78 -16.35
N SER A 8 7.15 11.00 -15.84
CA SER A 8 8.20 11.89 -15.37
C SER A 8 8.81 11.36 -14.07
N SER A 9 9.99 11.88 -13.68
CA SER A 9 10.63 11.52 -12.39
C SER A 9 9.74 11.84 -11.17
N VAL A 10 8.82 12.80 -11.30
CA VAL A 10 7.86 13.16 -10.26
C VAL A 10 6.79 12.07 -10.14
N ASP A 11 6.33 11.52 -11.26
CA ASP A 11 5.34 10.44 -11.30
C ASP A 11 5.88 9.15 -10.67
N LEU A 12 7.17 8.83 -10.89
CA LEU A 12 7.83 7.69 -10.24
C LEU A 12 7.96 7.86 -8.72
N GLN A 13 8.20 9.08 -8.21
CA GLN A 13 8.24 9.35 -6.77
C GLN A 13 6.85 9.29 -6.13
N ILE A 14 5.80 9.71 -6.83
CA ILE A 14 4.41 9.58 -6.39
C ILE A 14 4.04 8.10 -6.34
N LEU A 15 4.34 7.33 -7.39
CA LEU A 15 4.15 5.88 -7.42
C LEU A 15 4.87 5.20 -6.26
N LEU A 16 6.15 5.52 -6.01
CA LEU A 16 6.90 4.97 -4.87
C LEU A 16 6.25 5.30 -3.51
N LYS A 17 5.79 6.55 -3.33
CA LYS A 17 5.09 6.98 -2.10
C LYS A 17 3.74 6.29 -1.93
N GLU A 18 3.02 6.01 -3.01
CA GLU A 18 1.78 5.24 -2.97
C GLU A 18 2.05 3.77 -2.66
N ALA A 19 3.09 3.17 -3.24
CA ALA A 19 3.52 1.79 -2.94
C ALA A 19 3.83 1.60 -1.45
N LEU A 20 4.58 2.53 -0.88
CA LEU A 20 4.97 2.50 0.54
C LEU A 20 3.79 2.71 1.49
N LYS A 21 2.69 3.30 1.02
CA LYS A 21 1.47 3.56 1.82
C LYS A 21 0.41 2.46 1.71
N THR A 22 0.40 1.67 0.64
CA THR A 22 -0.74 0.81 0.25
C THR A 22 -0.55 -0.69 0.54
N SER A 23 0.45 -1.09 1.33
CA SER A 23 0.87 -2.48 1.55
C SER A 23 -0.16 -3.45 2.16
N LYS A 24 -1.44 -3.06 2.34
CA LYS A 24 -2.43 -3.83 3.13
C LYS A 24 -3.65 -4.35 2.38
N THR A 25 -3.82 -4.13 1.06
CA THR A 25 -5.03 -4.59 0.34
C THR A 25 -4.71 -5.35 -0.97
N VAL A 26 -5.40 -6.48 -1.20
CA VAL A 26 -5.15 -7.41 -2.33
C VAL A 26 -5.57 -6.79 -3.68
N THR A 27 -6.59 -5.93 -3.70
CA THR A 27 -7.05 -5.20 -4.88
C THR A 27 -6.06 -4.13 -5.36
N THR A 28 -5.33 -3.50 -4.44
CA THR A 28 -4.23 -2.58 -4.73
C THR A 28 -3.03 -3.31 -5.30
N GLN A 29 -2.74 -4.54 -4.87
CA GLN A 29 -1.63 -5.34 -5.43
C GLN A 29 -1.81 -5.67 -6.93
N VAL A 30 -3.03 -5.93 -7.40
CA VAL A 30 -3.29 -6.24 -8.83
C VAL A 30 -3.16 -4.99 -9.71
N ALA A 31 -3.73 -3.86 -9.28
CA ALA A 31 -3.59 -2.59 -9.98
C ALA A 31 -2.13 -2.11 -10.01
N TRP A 32 -1.44 -2.27 -8.87
CA TRP A 32 -0.03 -1.96 -8.72
C TRP A 32 0.87 -2.82 -9.60
N ARG A 33 0.64 -4.15 -9.64
CA ARG A 33 1.35 -5.08 -10.53
C ARG A 33 1.24 -4.65 -11.99
N LYS A 34 0.05 -4.26 -12.44
CA LYS A 34 -0.16 -3.76 -13.82
C LYS A 34 0.59 -2.45 -14.08
N GLN A 35 0.63 -1.54 -13.11
CA GLN A 35 1.36 -0.27 -13.24
C GLN A 35 2.87 -0.48 -13.30
N ILE A 36 3.44 -1.32 -12.43
CA ILE A 36 4.88 -1.62 -12.40
C ILE A 36 5.34 -2.34 -13.67
N LEU A 37 4.56 -3.30 -14.16
CA LEU A 37 4.86 -4.01 -15.39
C LEU A 37 4.70 -3.12 -16.65
N ALA A 38 3.93 -2.04 -16.57
CA ALA A 38 3.77 -1.08 -17.66
C ALA A 38 4.90 -0.04 -17.74
N LEU A 39 5.77 0.04 -16.73
CA LEU A 39 6.95 0.89 -16.76
C LEU A 39 8.00 0.32 -17.73
N THR A 40 8.76 1.21 -18.37
CA THR A 40 9.95 0.81 -19.15
C THR A 40 11.07 0.32 -18.22
N ASN A 41 12.00 -0.50 -18.72
CA ASN A 41 13.13 -1.01 -17.92
C ASN A 41 13.92 0.13 -17.24
N GLU A 42 14.18 1.23 -17.95
CA GLU A 42 14.86 2.41 -17.38
C GLU A 42 14.08 3.05 -16.22
N GLN A 43 12.75 3.03 -16.29
CA GLN A 43 11.90 3.55 -15.21
C GLN A 43 11.84 2.59 -14.03
N GLN A 44 11.84 1.28 -14.27
CA GLN A 44 11.93 0.27 -13.22
C GLN A 44 13.27 0.37 -12.48
N GLU A 45 14.38 0.56 -13.20
CA GLU A 45 15.71 0.79 -12.61
C GLU A 45 15.73 2.08 -11.78
N LYS A 46 15.24 3.20 -12.33
CA LYS A 46 15.14 4.47 -11.58
C LYS A 46 14.26 4.33 -10.33
N LEU A 47 13.19 3.56 -10.39
CA LEU A 47 12.31 3.32 -9.24
C LEU A 47 13.04 2.51 -8.15
N LEU A 48 13.83 1.50 -8.53
CA LEU A 48 14.69 0.74 -7.62
C LEU A 48 15.78 1.62 -7.00
N GLU A 49 16.40 2.51 -7.77
CA GLU A 49 17.38 3.49 -7.27
C GLU A 49 16.75 4.52 -6.32
N LEU A 50 15.56 5.03 -6.64
CA LEU A 50 14.81 5.93 -5.76
C LEU A 50 14.43 5.25 -4.44
N TRP A 51 14.06 3.97 -4.49
CA TRP A 51 13.82 3.17 -3.28
C TRP A 51 15.10 3.02 -2.45
N LYS A 52 16.24 2.71 -3.09
CA LYS A 52 17.55 2.64 -2.42
C LYS A 52 17.90 3.95 -1.71
N GLY A 53 17.68 5.09 -2.39
CA GLY A 53 17.86 6.42 -1.83
C GLY A 53 16.96 6.67 -0.61
N ALA A 54 15.70 6.24 -0.67
CA ALA A 54 14.76 6.37 0.45
C ALA A 54 15.09 5.45 1.64
N THR A 55 15.70 4.28 1.41
CA THR A 55 16.14 3.36 2.48
C THR A 55 17.37 3.82 3.26
N GLY A 56 18.20 4.70 2.68
CA GLY A 56 19.35 5.29 3.38
C GLY A 56 18.97 6.04 4.67
N ASP A 57 17.72 6.51 4.77
CA ASP A 57 17.21 7.33 5.87
C ASP A 57 16.48 6.53 6.98
N SER A 58 16.71 5.22 7.09
CA SER A 58 16.34 4.35 8.24
C SER A 58 14.84 4.21 8.58
N LYS A 59 13.92 4.77 7.77
CA LYS A 59 12.45 4.76 8.02
C LYS A 59 11.62 3.95 7.03
N VAL A 60 12.15 2.88 6.45
CA VAL A 60 11.35 2.06 5.51
C VAL A 60 10.58 1.00 6.29
N PRO A 61 9.24 0.91 6.11
CA PRO A 61 8.44 -0.15 6.72
C PRO A 61 8.94 -1.54 6.29
N ASN A 62 8.83 -2.53 7.18
CA ASN A 62 9.35 -3.90 6.98
C ASN A 62 8.89 -4.56 5.65
N ASP A 63 7.73 -4.20 5.10
CA ASP A 63 7.20 -4.77 3.84
C ASP A 63 7.59 -3.97 2.58
N GLY A 64 8.49 -3.01 2.73
CA GLY A 64 8.70 -1.93 1.76
C GLY A 64 9.29 -2.32 0.41
N LEU A 65 9.74 -3.55 0.17
CA LEU A 65 10.26 -4.01 -1.13
C LEU A 65 9.34 -5.02 -1.84
N ASN A 66 8.27 -5.50 -1.20
CA ASN A 66 7.35 -6.47 -1.80
C ASN A 66 6.65 -5.93 -3.06
N TRP A 67 6.64 -4.61 -3.25
CA TRP A 67 6.16 -3.96 -4.47
C TRP A 67 6.98 -4.34 -5.72
N ALA A 68 8.23 -4.79 -5.56
CA ALA A 68 9.15 -5.17 -6.63
C ALA A 68 9.01 -6.64 -7.08
N ILE A 69 8.22 -7.46 -6.37
CA ILE A 69 7.99 -8.88 -6.72
C ILE A 69 7.53 -9.05 -8.20
N PRO A 70 6.62 -8.21 -8.75
CA PRO A 70 6.26 -8.28 -10.16
C PRO A 70 7.42 -8.19 -11.16
N LEU A 71 8.53 -7.54 -10.78
CA LEU A 71 9.70 -7.38 -11.65
C LEU A 71 10.44 -8.71 -11.85
N LEU A 72 10.25 -9.67 -10.93
CA LEU A 72 10.89 -10.98 -10.97
C LEU A 72 10.37 -11.85 -12.14
N ASP A 73 9.14 -11.62 -12.59
CA ASP A 73 8.52 -12.37 -13.70
C ASP A 73 9.04 -11.97 -15.09
N GLN A 74 9.75 -10.84 -15.21
CA GLN A 74 10.21 -10.36 -16.51
C GLN A 74 11.51 -11.05 -16.94
N VAL A 75 11.37 -12.17 -17.65
CA VAL A 75 12.45 -13.01 -18.22
C VAL A 75 13.49 -12.21 -19.04
N GLY A 76 13.12 -11.02 -19.56
CA GLY A 76 13.99 -10.17 -20.39
C GLY A 76 14.79 -9.09 -19.66
N SER A 77 14.67 -8.91 -18.34
CA SER A 77 15.20 -7.73 -17.63
C SER A 77 16.45 -8.00 -16.77
N ARG A 78 17.49 -8.63 -17.34
CA ARG A 78 18.74 -8.93 -16.62
C ARG A 78 19.31 -7.76 -15.78
N PRO A 79 19.33 -6.51 -16.29
CA PRO A 79 19.82 -5.37 -15.51
C PRO A 79 18.95 -5.07 -14.27
N VAL A 80 17.62 -5.10 -14.41
CA VAL A 80 16.65 -4.90 -13.32
C VAL A 80 16.80 -6.01 -12.28
N HIS A 81 16.94 -7.27 -12.71
CA HIS A 81 17.16 -8.42 -11.83
C HIS A 81 18.47 -8.30 -11.04
N GLN A 82 19.56 -7.90 -11.70
CA GLN A 82 20.85 -7.72 -11.04
C GLN A 82 20.83 -6.55 -10.05
N HIS A 83 20.14 -5.46 -10.38
CA HIS A 83 19.96 -4.31 -9.48
C HIS A 83 19.12 -4.70 -8.26
N LEU A 84 18.02 -5.44 -8.46
CA LEU A 84 17.17 -5.94 -7.39
C LEU A 84 17.92 -6.91 -6.45
N LEU A 85 18.75 -7.80 -6.99
CA LEU A 85 19.60 -8.68 -6.16
C LEU A 85 20.60 -7.89 -5.33
N THR A 86 21.25 -6.89 -5.94
CA THR A 86 22.20 -6.04 -5.22
C THR A 86 21.52 -5.31 -4.06
N LEU A 87 20.26 -4.89 -4.23
CA LEU A 87 19.46 -4.30 -3.17
C LEU A 87 19.10 -5.31 -2.08
N LEU A 88 18.63 -6.51 -2.47
CA LEU A 88 18.30 -7.58 -1.54
C LEU A 88 19.52 -8.02 -0.72
N ASP A 89 20.70 -8.07 -1.32
CA ASP A 89 21.96 -8.43 -0.65
C ASP A 89 22.41 -7.38 0.37
N ALA A 90 22.05 -6.10 0.17
CA ALA A 90 22.28 -5.04 1.13
C ALA A 90 21.24 -5.00 2.27
N MET A 91 20.12 -5.71 2.15
CA MET A 91 19.07 -5.74 3.17
C MET A 91 19.38 -6.71 4.33
N PRO A 92 18.86 -6.43 5.55
CA PRO A 92 18.89 -7.37 6.66
C PRO A 92 18.28 -8.72 6.27
N GLU A 93 18.91 -9.81 6.74
CA GLU A 93 18.51 -11.18 6.41
C GLU A 93 17.02 -11.44 6.66
N ARG A 94 16.47 -10.95 7.79
CA ARG A 94 15.05 -11.09 8.11
C ARG A 94 14.14 -10.59 6.99
N LEU A 95 14.39 -9.39 6.48
CA LEU A 95 13.56 -8.75 5.46
C LEU A 95 13.76 -9.40 4.09
N ARG A 96 14.99 -9.83 3.78
CA ARG A 96 15.29 -10.62 2.58
C ARG A 96 14.51 -11.94 2.58
N LEU A 97 14.45 -12.63 3.71
CA LEU A 97 13.66 -13.86 3.86
C LEU A 97 12.16 -13.58 3.75
N GLU A 98 11.64 -12.48 4.30
CA GLU A 98 10.22 -12.08 4.13
C GLU A 98 9.89 -11.83 2.66
N PHE A 99 10.74 -11.10 1.93
CA PHE A 99 10.57 -10.85 0.50
C PHE A 99 10.45 -12.16 -0.31
N TRP A 100 11.39 -13.09 -0.12
CA TRP A 100 11.38 -14.36 -0.85
C TRP A 100 10.23 -15.29 -0.44
N MET A 101 9.83 -15.28 0.84
CA MET A 101 8.64 -16.00 1.30
C MET A 101 7.39 -15.53 0.53
N THR A 102 7.23 -14.21 0.34
CA THR A 102 6.11 -13.64 -0.43
C THR A 102 6.24 -13.92 -1.93
N ALA A 103 7.44 -13.75 -2.51
CA ALA A 103 7.66 -13.93 -3.94
C ALA A 103 7.34 -15.35 -4.42
N LEU A 104 7.77 -16.37 -3.66
CA LEU A 104 7.51 -17.78 -3.94
C LEU A 104 6.02 -18.15 -3.89
N GLY A 105 5.22 -17.44 -3.09
CA GLY A 105 3.77 -17.64 -3.05
C GLY A 105 3.04 -17.10 -4.29
N ILE A 106 3.70 -16.28 -5.11
CA ILE A 106 3.09 -15.53 -6.22
C ILE A 106 3.64 -15.96 -7.58
N CYS A 107 4.93 -16.32 -7.66
CA CYS A 107 5.60 -16.58 -8.95
C CYS A 107 6.80 -17.54 -8.84
N ASP A 108 7.09 -18.26 -9.94
CA ASP A 108 8.30 -19.07 -10.12
C ASP A 108 9.52 -18.22 -10.53
N CYS A 109 9.80 -17.21 -9.73
CA CYS A 109 11.00 -16.38 -9.91
C CYS A 109 12.28 -17.18 -9.66
N TRP A 110 12.24 -18.17 -8.78
CA TRP A 110 13.41 -18.92 -8.33
C TRP A 110 14.09 -19.72 -9.45
N THR A 111 13.33 -20.35 -10.35
CA THR A 111 13.91 -21.08 -11.48
C THR A 111 14.72 -20.15 -12.41
N THR A 112 14.21 -18.95 -12.66
CA THR A 112 14.88 -17.93 -13.50
C THR A 112 16.14 -17.41 -12.82
N PHE A 113 16.06 -17.09 -11.53
CA PHE A 113 17.20 -16.59 -10.76
C PHE A 113 18.27 -17.67 -10.52
N ALA A 114 17.88 -18.93 -10.36
CA ALA A 114 18.81 -20.06 -10.25
C ALA A 114 19.66 -20.23 -11.52
N ALA A 115 19.09 -19.98 -12.70
CA ALA A 115 19.80 -20.06 -13.97
C ALA A 115 20.82 -18.94 -14.18
N ILE A 116 20.57 -17.75 -13.64
CA ILE A 116 21.38 -16.55 -13.89
C ILE A 116 22.36 -16.26 -12.73
N HIS A 117 21.95 -16.56 -11.49
CA HIS A 117 22.60 -16.09 -10.25
C HIS A 117 22.78 -17.19 -9.18
N GLY A 118 22.81 -18.46 -9.56
CA GLY A 118 22.70 -19.60 -8.63
C GLY A 118 23.62 -19.58 -7.40
N LYS A 119 24.87 -19.10 -7.51
CA LYS A 119 25.84 -19.07 -6.39
C LYS A 119 25.42 -18.15 -5.24
N SER A 120 24.82 -16.99 -5.51
CA SER A 120 24.34 -16.10 -4.45
C SER A 120 23.08 -16.64 -3.77
N PHE A 121 22.31 -17.43 -4.53
CA PHE A 121 20.98 -17.90 -4.15
C PHE A 121 21.00 -19.15 -3.26
N GLU A 122 22.06 -19.97 -3.32
CA GLU A 122 22.18 -21.20 -2.52
C GLU A 122 22.05 -20.92 -1.00
N THR A 123 22.60 -19.78 -0.57
CA THR A 123 22.65 -19.37 0.84
C THR A 123 21.25 -19.15 1.45
N LEU A 124 20.23 -18.92 0.60
CA LEU A 124 18.85 -18.66 1.01
C LEU A 124 17.99 -19.92 1.09
N VAL A 125 18.43 -21.03 0.47
CA VAL A 125 17.62 -22.25 0.32
C VAL A 125 17.21 -22.84 1.68
N VAL A 126 18.19 -23.07 2.56
CA VAL A 126 17.95 -23.69 3.88
C VAL A 126 17.24 -22.72 4.85
N PRO A 127 17.66 -21.44 4.99
CA PRO A 127 16.96 -20.50 5.85
C PRO A 127 15.49 -20.29 5.48
N LEU A 128 15.17 -20.18 4.18
CA LEU A 128 13.78 -20.06 3.72
C LEU A 128 12.97 -21.31 4.02
N LEU A 129 13.53 -22.50 3.79
CA LEU A 129 12.86 -23.74 4.09
C LEU A 129 12.56 -23.88 5.59
N ARG A 130 13.51 -23.51 6.47
CA ARG A 130 13.28 -23.51 7.92
C ARG A 130 12.18 -22.55 8.32
N LYS A 131 12.17 -21.34 7.75
CA LYS A 131 11.12 -20.34 8.00
C LYS A 131 9.75 -20.81 7.50
N ALA A 132 9.70 -21.41 6.32
CA ALA A 132 8.49 -21.98 5.75
C ALA A 132 7.93 -23.14 6.60
N ALA A 133 8.82 -24.01 7.09
CA ALA A 133 8.44 -25.12 7.95
C ALA A 133 7.82 -24.68 9.30
N GLN A 134 8.10 -23.46 9.75
CA GLN A 134 7.53 -22.86 10.96
C GLN A 134 6.18 -22.17 10.72
N GLN A 135 5.75 -21.99 9.47
CA GLN A 135 4.49 -21.32 9.12
C GLN A 135 3.44 -22.35 8.65
N PRO A 136 2.39 -22.64 9.46
CA PRO A 136 1.31 -23.51 9.01
C PRO A 136 0.48 -22.81 7.92
N GLY A 137 0.09 -23.55 6.87
CA GLY A 137 -0.87 -23.09 5.85
C GLY A 137 -0.29 -22.33 4.66
N LEU A 138 0.98 -22.56 4.29
CA LEU A 138 1.53 -22.00 3.05
C LEU A 138 0.80 -22.54 1.81
N PRO A 139 0.59 -21.71 0.76
CA PRO A 139 -0.05 -22.12 -0.49
C PRO A 139 0.68 -23.27 -1.19
N ASP A 140 -0.05 -24.03 -2.01
CA ASP A 140 0.51 -25.16 -2.75
C ASP A 140 1.52 -24.71 -3.82
N GLU A 141 1.27 -23.55 -4.40
CA GLU A 141 2.11 -22.87 -5.37
C GLU A 141 3.49 -22.56 -4.78
N TRP A 142 3.56 -22.19 -3.49
CA TRP A 142 4.83 -21.89 -2.82
C TRP A 142 5.78 -23.08 -2.86
N TRP A 143 5.28 -24.26 -2.49
CA TRP A 143 6.07 -25.50 -2.49
C TRP A 143 6.48 -25.90 -3.89
N THR A 144 5.59 -25.72 -4.86
CA THR A 144 5.85 -26.02 -6.27
C THR A 144 6.99 -25.15 -6.82
N HIS A 145 6.92 -23.83 -6.61
CA HIS A 145 7.95 -22.88 -7.06
C HIS A 145 9.29 -23.09 -6.34
N TRP A 146 9.26 -23.34 -5.03
CA TRP A 146 10.49 -23.58 -4.26
C TRP A 146 11.19 -24.87 -4.73
N MET A 147 10.45 -25.96 -4.91
CA MET A 147 11.02 -27.24 -5.38
C MET A 147 11.57 -27.12 -6.82
N ALA A 148 10.87 -26.42 -7.71
CA ALA A 148 11.36 -26.15 -9.08
C ALA A 148 12.67 -25.35 -9.06
N GLY A 149 12.75 -24.30 -8.25
CA GLY A 149 13.96 -23.51 -8.05
C GLY A 149 15.14 -24.32 -7.50
N VAL A 150 14.90 -25.19 -6.52
CA VAL A 150 15.93 -26.08 -5.96
C VAL A 150 16.43 -27.07 -7.01
N ARG A 151 15.54 -27.66 -7.82
CA ARG A 151 15.94 -28.52 -8.96
C ARG A 151 16.80 -27.76 -9.97
N ALA A 152 16.45 -26.52 -10.26
CA ALA A 152 17.23 -25.67 -11.18
C ALA A 152 18.62 -25.34 -10.60
N LEU A 153 18.72 -25.03 -9.30
CA LEU A 153 20.01 -24.81 -8.63
C LEU A 153 20.91 -26.04 -8.67
N ILE A 154 20.34 -27.22 -8.43
CA ILE A 154 21.06 -28.50 -8.52
C ILE A 154 21.54 -28.73 -9.95
N SER A 155 20.66 -28.58 -10.94
CA SER A 155 20.96 -28.82 -12.36
C SER A 155 22.04 -27.87 -12.90
N ASN A 156 22.13 -26.66 -12.33
CA ASN A 156 23.13 -25.67 -12.70
C ASN A 156 24.42 -25.73 -11.85
N TYR A 157 24.57 -26.75 -10.98
CA TYR A 157 25.71 -26.88 -10.06
C TYR A 157 25.95 -25.60 -9.24
N ALA A 158 24.86 -24.99 -8.77
CA ALA A 158 24.93 -23.77 -7.97
C ALA A 158 25.55 -24.08 -6.59
N GLY A 159 26.81 -23.66 -6.45
CA GLY A 159 27.60 -23.84 -5.24
C GLY A 159 27.87 -25.31 -4.90
N ASN A 160 28.05 -25.64 -3.62
CA ASN A 160 28.42 -27.01 -3.22
C ASN A 160 27.17 -27.80 -2.79
N VAL A 161 26.55 -28.48 -3.75
CA VAL A 161 25.34 -29.32 -3.57
C VAL A 161 25.46 -30.28 -2.37
N SER A 162 26.65 -30.83 -2.12
CA SER A 162 26.88 -31.78 -1.03
C SER A 162 26.79 -31.15 0.38
N SER A 163 26.85 -29.82 0.51
CA SER A 163 26.86 -29.13 1.81
C SER A 163 25.47 -28.71 2.29
N TRP A 164 24.57 -28.37 1.37
CA TRP A 164 23.25 -27.81 1.71
C TRP A 164 22.08 -28.75 1.42
N VAL A 165 22.18 -29.67 0.45
CA VAL A 165 21.11 -30.64 0.16
C VAL A 165 20.80 -31.57 1.34
N PRO A 166 21.79 -32.08 2.11
CA PRO A 166 21.49 -32.87 3.31
C PRO A 166 20.64 -32.10 4.33
N GLN A 167 20.94 -30.81 4.53
CA GLN A 167 20.17 -29.95 5.44
C GLN A 167 18.74 -29.73 4.95
N VAL A 168 18.54 -29.61 3.64
CA VAL A 168 17.19 -29.57 3.03
C VAL A 168 16.41 -30.85 3.33
N GLN A 169 17.04 -32.01 3.14
CA GLN A 169 16.40 -33.31 3.42
C GLN A 169 15.99 -33.44 4.89
N ASP A 170 16.85 -32.99 5.81
CA ASP A 170 16.59 -33.07 7.25
C ASP A 170 15.40 -32.19 7.67
N VAL A 171 15.34 -30.95 7.16
CA VAL A 171 14.23 -30.04 7.47
C VAL A 171 12.90 -30.55 6.91
N LEU A 172 12.90 -31.10 5.68
CA LEU A 172 11.69 -31.67 5.07
C LEU A 172 11.18 -32.89 5.85
N LYS A 173 12.08 -33.79 6.29
CA LYS A 173 11.72 -34.96 7.10
C LYS A 173 11.20 -34.60 8.49
N ALA A 174 11.76 -33.56 9.11
CA ALA A 174 11.43 -33.19 10.48
C ALA A 174 10.10 -32.43 10.61
N GLY A 175 9.69 -31.66 9.59
CA GLY A 175 8.66 -30.64 9.77
C GLY A 175 7.50 -30.61 8.79
N GLN A 176 7.59 -31.19 7.58
CA GLN A 176 6.59 -30.96 6.54
C GLN A 176 6.33 -32.18 5.62
N PRO A 177 5.72 -33.27 6.12
CA PRO A 177 5.37 -34.45 5.32
C PRO A 177 4.41 -34.13 4.14
N SER A 178 3.61 -33.07 4.27
CA SER A 178 2.65 -32.60 3.27
C SER A 178 3.30 -32.02 2.00
N ALA A 179 4.49 -31.44 2.11
CA ALA A 179 5.27 -30.98 0.96
C ALA A 179 5.83 -32.16 0.15
N ILE A 180 6.29 -33.20 0.85
CA ILE A 180 6.81 -34.45 0.25
C ILE A 180 5.70 -35.25 -0.43
N ALA A 181 4.47 -35.18 0.08
CA ALA A 181 3.31 -35.85 -0.52
C ALA A 181 2.93 -35.30 -1.91
N LYS A 182 3.26 -34.03 -2.22
CA LYS A 182 2.95 -33.39 -3.50
C LYS A 182 3.86 -33.82 -4.63
N ASP A 183 5.14 -34.03 -4.34
CA ASP A 183 6.12 -34.53 -5.30
C ASP A 183 6.99 -35.62 -4.65
N PRO A 184 6.57 -36.89 -4.75
CA PRO A 184 7.31 -38.02 -4.21
C PRO A 184 8.69 -38.19 -4.87
N THR A 185 8.88 -37.66 -6.08
CA THR A 185 10.14 -37.80 -6.84
C THR A 185 11.19 -36.79 -6.39
N PHE A 186 10.79 -35.67 -5.80
CA PHE A 186 11.71 -34.63 -5.35
C PHE A 186 12.74 -35.13 -4.33
N MET A 187 12.32 -35.94 -3.34
CA MET A 187 13.25 -36.55 -2.38
C MET A 187 14.22 -37.55 -3.01
N VAL A 188 13.84 -38.17 -4.13
CA VAL A 188 14.71 -39.05 -4.92
C VAL A 188 15.74 -38.21 -5.68
N ASP A 189 15.31 -37.10 -6.29
CA ASP A 189 16.17 -36.16 -7.01
C ASP A 189 17.25 -35.57 -6.08
N LEU A 190 16.88 -35.16 -4.86
CA LEU A 190 17.83 -34.66 -3.86
C LEU A 190 18.87 -35.72 -3.47
N LYS A 191 18.48 -37.00 -3.37
CA LYS A 191 19.42 -38.09 -3.05
C LYS A 191 20.38 -38.36 -4.21
N LYS A 192 19.88 -38.33 -5.45
CA LYS A 192 20.71 -38.49 -6.66
C LYS A 192 21.73 -37.35 -6.77
N ALA A 193 21.31 -36.10 -6.54
CA ALA A 193 22.18 -34.94 -6.59
C ALA A 193 23.38 -35.02 -5.62
N VAL A 194 23.15 -35.57 -4.41
CA VAL A 194 24.23 -35.81 -3.44
C VAL A 194 25.17 -36.92 -3.91
N ALA A 195 24.64 -38.01 -4.49
CA ALA A 195 25.46 -39.10 -5.01
C ALA A 195 26.31 -38.66 -6.22
N GLU A 196 25.74 -37.91 -7.16
CA GLU A 196 26.41 -37.43 -8.37
C GLU A 196 27.46 -36.35 -8.07
N SER A 197 27.24 -35.50 -7.06
CA SER A 197 28.24 -34.51 -6.62
C SER A 197 29.45 -35.15 -5.92
N VAL A 198 29.28 -36.31 -5.27
CA VAL A 198 30.39 -37.09 -4.69
C VAL A 198 31.22 -37.78 -5.78
N GLU A 199 30.63 -38.19 -6.90
CA GLU A 199 31.35 -38.78 -8.03
C GLU A 199 32.21 -37.76 -8.81
N MET A 200 31.84 -36.47 -8.86
CA MET A 200 32.63 -35.43 -9.56
C MET A 200 33.89 -34.95 -8.82
N VAL A 201 34.05 -35.26 -7.52
CA VAL A 201 35.21 -34.83 -6.70
C VAL A 201 36.35 -35.87 -6.73
N LEU A 202 36.17 -37.00 -7.40
CA LEU A 202 37.20 -38.04 -7.52
C LEU A 202 37.94 -37.97 -8.87
N PRO A 203 39.23 -37.59 -8.92
CA PRO A 203 40.04 -37.81 -10.10
C PRO A 203 40.47 -39.29 -10.20
N THR A 204 39.85 -40.00 -11.14
CA THR A 204 40.34 -41.10 -12.00
C THR A 204 41.07 -42.35 -11.43
N PRO A 205 40.96 -43.50 -12.12
CA PRO A 205 41.18 -44.84 -11.58
C PRO A 205 42.66 -45.25 -11.61
N LYS A 206 43.14 -45.86 -10.52
CA LYS A 206 44.33 -46.73 -10.59
C LYS A 206 43.91 -48.19 -10.56
N SER A 207 43.93 -48.76 -11.77
CA SER A 207 44.21 -50.17 -12.02
C SER A 207 45.44 -50.63 -11.23
N THR A 208 45.33 -51.76 -10.52
CA THR A 208 46.42 -52.75 -10.43
C THR A 208 45.86 -54.17 -10.21
N LYS A 209 45.99 -54.95 -11.28
CA LYS A 209 46.23 -56.40 -11.40
C LYS A 209 46.30 -57.28 -10.14
N LYS A 210 45.52 -58.36 -10.21
CA LYS A 210 45.92 -59.78 -10.10
C LYS A 210 47.29 -60.09 -9.46
N ALA A 211 47.25 -60.89 -8.40
CA ALA A 211 47.96 -62.16 -8.19
C ALA A 211 47.48 -62.68 -6.81
N GLY A 212 47.27 -63.95 -6.52
CA GLY A 212 47.80 -65.18 -7.09
C GLY A 212 47.98 -66.13 -5.91
N HIS A 213 47.32 -67.28 -5.99
CA HIS A 213 47.56 -68.54 -5.30
C HIS A 213 48.53 -68.60 -4.11
N LYS A 214 48.08 -69.23 -3.01
CA LYS A 214 48.79 -70.38 -2.44
C LYS A 214 47.81 -71.51 -2.05
N LYS A 215 47.95 -72.62 -2.77
CA LYS A 215 47.49 -73.96 -2.40
C LYS A 215 48.43 -74.56 -1.35
N GLY A 216 47.87 -75.46 -0.55
CA GLY A 216 48.55 -76.61 0.03
C GLY A 216 48.15 -76.83 1.49
N LYS A 217 47.86 -78.03 1.99
CA LYS A 217 47.59 -79.37 1.44
C LYS A 217 47.01 -80.16 2.64
N PRO A 218 46.34 -81.31 2.42
CA PRO A 218 45.54 -82.02 3.42
C PRO A 218 46.40 -82.96 4.30
N SER A 219 45.90 -83.36 5.47
CA SER A 219 46.41 -84.54 6.20
C SER A 219 45.32 -85.61 6.32
N THR A 220 45.54 -86.68 5.56
CA THR A 220 44.99 -88.02 5.77
C THR A 220 45.84 -88.73 6.82
N ASN A 221 45.22 -89.35 7.82
CA ASN A 221 45.83 -90.47 8.53
C ASN A 221 44.91 -91.69 8.45
N SER A 222 45.52 -92.75 7.93
CA SER A 222 45.09 -94.14 7.83
C SER A 222 45.20 -94.86 9.17
N SER A 223 44.36 -95.88 9.37
CA SER A 223 44.65 -97.14 10.09
C SER A 223 43.41 -98.03 9.89
N GLN A 224 43.42 -98.94 8.91
CA GLN A 224 43.93 -100.32 9.00
C GLN A 224 43.04 -101.22 9.88
N SER A 225 42.43 -102.20 9.22
CA SER A 225 41.52 -103.21 9.73
C SER A 225 42.28 -104.46 10.20
N THR A 226 41.87 -105.00 11.35
CA THR A 226 41.80 -106.46 11.59
C THR A 226 40.76 -106.72 12.69
N PRO A 227 39.75 -107.58 12.45
CA PRO A 227 38.82 -108.03 13.47
C PRO A 227 39.34 -109.33 14.09
N SER A 228 39.55 -109.35 15.40
CA SER A 228 39.78 -110.57 16.16
C SER A 228 38.67 -110.75 17.18
N GLN A 229 38.04 -111.91 17.10
CA GLN A 229 36.99 -112.40 17.98
C GLN A 229 37.41 -112.36 19.45
N ASN A 230 36.58 -111.74 20.29
CA ASN A 230 36.21 -112.19 21.63
C ASN A 230 35.04 -111.32 22.09
N VAL A 231 33.85 -111.72 21.64
CA VAL A 231 32.57 -111.18 22.06
C VAL A 231 32.18 -111.93 23.33
N GLU A 232 32.13 -111.23 24.46
CA GLU A 232 31.02 -111.32 25.44
C GLU A 232 31.24 -110.49 26.73
N SER A 233 32.46 -109.98 27.05
CA SER A 233 32.66 -109.17 28.27
C SER A 233 32.82 -107.64 28.07
N SER A 234 32.78 -107.14 26.83
CA SER A 234 32.99 -105.70 26.50
C SER A 234 31.69 -104.94 26.18
N ALA A 235 30.60 -105.64 25.86
CA ALA A 235 29.35 -105.01 25.47
C ALA A 235 28.69 -104.24 26.63
N ILE A 236 28.77 -104.78 27.85
CA ILE A 236 28.15 -104.17 29.05
C ILE A 236 28.86 -102.87 29.42
N THR A 237 30.20 -102.83 29.38
CA THR A 237 31.00 -101.63 29.68
C THR A 237 30.86 -100.55 28.62
N ASP A 238 30.74 -100.90 27.34
CA ASP A 238 30.50 -99.94 26.27
C ASP A 238 29.05 -99.40 26.28
N ILE A 239 28.06 -100.21 26.64
CA ILE A 239 26.68 -99.77 26.87
C ILE A 239 26.62 -98.79 28.05
N TRP A 240 27.30 -99.11 29.16
CA TRP A 240 27.34 -98.23 30.34
C TRP A 240 28.01 -96.89 30.02
N ARG A 241 29.11 -96.90 29.26
CA ARG A 241 29.80 -95.68 28.82
C ARG A 241 28.92 -94.84 27.89
N ARG A 242 28.21 -95.45 26.95
CA ARG A 242 27.24 -94.74 26.08
C ARG A 242 26.08 -94.17 26.87
N MET A 243 25.54 -94.91 27.85
CA MET A 243 24.49 -94.40 28.74
C MET A 243 24.98 -93.21 29.57
N ARG A 244 26.18 -93.27 30.15
CA ARG A 244 26.76 -92.14 30.89
C ARG A 244 26.93 -90.91 30.00
N ASN A 245 27.47 -91.07 28.79
CA ASN A 245 27.60 -89.94 27.86
C ASN A 245 26.23 -89.35 27.46
N LEU A 246 25.18 -90.16 27.33
CA LEU A 246 23.82 -89.68 27.06
C LEU A 246 23.23 -88.93 28.26
N ILE A 247 23.51 -89.38 29.48
CA ILE A 247 23.13 -88.68 30.72
C ILE A 247 23.86 -87.34 30.80
N ASP A 248 25.18 -87.32 30.60
CA ASP A 248 25.99 -86.10 30.61
C ASP A 248 25.51 -85.10 29.54
N LEU A 249 25.19 -85.58 28.32
CA LEU A 249 24.61 -84.75 27.26
C LEU A 249 23.24 -84.19 27.66
N ALA A 250 22.35 -85.02 28.21
CA ALA A 250 21.04 -84.57 28.67
C ALA A 250 21.14 -83.55 29.81
N GLU A 251 22.05 -83.74 30.76
CA GLU A 251 22.32 -82.79 31.84
C GLU A 251 22.84 -81.45 31.30
N THR A 252 23.78 -81.47 30.34
CA THR A 252 24.27 -80.23 29.72
C THR A 252 23.20 -79.49 28.91
N ASP A 253 22.30 -80.19 28.24
CA ASP A 253 21.21 -79.57 27.49
C ASP A 253 20.12 -79.01 28.42
N VAL A 254 19.81 -79.68 29.54
CA VAL A 254 18.94 -79.13 30.58
C VAL A 254 19.52 -77.83 31.16
N LEU A 255 20.83 -77.80 31.44
CA LEU A 255 21.50 -76.59 31.93
C LEU A 255 21.45 -75.44 30.90
N LYS A 256 21.60 -75.72 29.60
CA LYS A 256 21.44 -74.71 28.55
C LYS A 256 20.01 -74.18 28.47
N VAL A 257 19.00 -75.04 28.56
CA VAL A 257 17.59 -74.65 28.53
C VAL A 257 17.25 -73.78 29.74
N LEU A 258 17.73 -74.12 30.94
CA LEU A 258 17.54 -73.30 32.14
C LEU A 258 18.21 -71.93 31.99
N ALA A 259 19.45 -71.87 31.47
CA ALA A 259 20.12 -70.61 31.21
C ALA A 259 19.38 -69.74 30.17
N GLN A 260 18.84 -70.36 29.11
CA GLN A 260 18.00 -69.67 28.12
C GLN A 260 16.67 -69.19 28.72
N GLN A 261 16.06 -69.97 29.61
CA GLN A 261 14.83 -69.60 30.30
C GLN A 261 15.05 -68.40 31.23
N GLU A 262 16.16 -68.35 31.98
CA GLU A 262 16.54 -67.20 32.81
C GLU A 262 16.83 -65.95 31.97
N ALA A 263 17.54 -66.10 30.84
CA ALA A 263 17.79 -65.00 29.91
C ALA A 263 16.47 -64.42 29.36
N LEU A 264 15.55 -65.28 28.91
CA LEU A 264 14.23 -64.89 28.41
C LEU A 264 13.36 -64.23 29.49
N GLN A 265 13.37 -64.73 30.74
CA GLN A 265 12.65 -64.09 31.84
C GLN A 265 13.19 -62.69 32.15
N THR A 266 14.51 -62.52 32.02
CA THR A 266 15.15 -61.21 32.24
C THR A 266 14.79 -60.23 31.12
N GLU A 267 14.80 -60.66 29.86
CA GLU A 267 14.33 -59.85 28.73
C GLU A 267 12.85 -59.49 28.85
N LEU A 268 12.01 -60.44 29.27
CA LEU A 268 10.57 -60.20 29.45
C LEU A 268 10.30 -59.17 30.56
N ARG A 269 11.08 -59.16 31.64
CA ARG A 269 11.00 -58.12 32.67
C ARG A 269 11.39 -56.75 32.13
N LYS A 270 12.52 -56.65 31.42
CA LYS A 270 12.97 -55.39 30.78
C LYS A 270 11.92 -54.85 29.81
N LEU A 271 11.37 -55.71 28.94
CA LEU A 271 10.31 -55.33 28.01
C LEU A 271 9.04 -54.91 28.76
N SER A 272 8.67 -55.57 29.86
CA SER A 272 7.54 -55.16 30.67
C SER A 272 7.74 -53.79 31.34
N GLU A 273 8.94 -53.47 31.79
CA GLU A 273 9.29 -52.16 32.37
C GLU A 273 9.20 -51.07 31.30
N THR A 274 9.84 -51.29 30.15
CA THR A 274 9.79 -50.33 29.03
C THR A 274 8.36 -50.08 28.53
N ASN A 275 7.50 -51.11 28.53
CA ASN A 275 6.10 -50.95 28.13
C ASN A 275 5.30 -50.12 29.14
N LYS A 276 5.59 -50.24 30.45
CA LYS A 276 4.98 -49.39 31.48
C LYS A 276 5.40 -47.92 31.30
N GLU A 277 6.71 -47.67 31.12
CA GLU A 277 7.23 -46.33 30.88
C GLU A 277 6.61 -45.69 29.62
N LEU A 278 6.56 -46.42 28.51
CA LEU A 278 5.93 -45.94 27.28
C LEU A 278 4.44 -45.66 27.45
N THR A 279 3.73 -46.44 28.27
CA THR A 279 2.31 -46.21 28.55
C THR A 279 2.09 -44.93 29.36
N GLU A 280 2.96 -44.65 30.34
CA GLU A 280 2.95 -43.41 31.12
C GLU A 280 3.27 -42.19 30.23
N ASP A 281 4.26 -42.32 29.35
CA ASP A 281 4.62 -41.27 28.39
C ASP A 281 3.47 -40.96 27.42
N ILE A 282 2.79 -41.99 26.89
CA ILE A 282 1.61 -41.81 26.04
C ILE A 282 0.51 -41.08 26.81
N ALA A 283 0.25 -41.45 28.07
CA ALA A 283 -0.76 -40.78 28.89
C ALA A 283 -0.41 -39.30 29.12
N LYS A 284 0.87 -38.99 29.37
CA LYS A 284 1.36 -37.62 29.54
C LYS A 284 1.24 -36.80 28.25
N ILE A 285 1.58 -37.39 27.10
CA ILE A 285 1.44 -36.75 25.79
C ILE A 285 -0.03 -36.45 25.50
N ARG A 286 -0.94 -37.39 25.76
CA ARG A 286 -2.39 -37.18 25.59
C ARG A 286 -2.91 -36.03 26.44
N LYS A 287 -2.52 -35.97 27.72
CA LYS A 287 -2.91 -34.88 28.62
C LYS A 287 -2.40 -33.52 28.13
N ASN A 288 -1.15 -33.47 27.65
CA ASN A 288 -0.59 -32.24 27.09
C ASN A 288 -1.32 -31.82 25.80
N LEU A 289 -1.66 -32.78 24.93
CA LEU A 289 -2.41 -32.52 23.70
C LEU A 289 -3.81 -31.97 24.00
N GLU A 290 -4.51 -32.53 24.99
CA GLU A 290 -5.81 -32.02 25.44
C GLU A 290 -5.71 -30.58 25.96
N GLY A 291 -4.65 -30.28 26.73
CA GLY A 291 -4.37 -28.93 27.20
C GLY A 291 -4.13 -27.92 26.07
N GLU A 292 -3.32 -28.29 25.07
CA GLU A 292 -3.07 -27.44 23.90
C GLU A 292 -4.31 -27.26 23.02
N LEU A 293 -5.13 -28.31 22.85
CA LEU A 293 -6.41 -28.20 22.15
C LEU A 293 -7.37 -27.24 22.87
N HIS A 294 -7.37 -27.24 24.20
CA HIS A 294 -8.19 -26.29 24.97
C HIS A 294 -7.74 -24.84 24.75
N LYS A 295 -6.43 -24.57 24.87
CA LYS A 295 -5.85 -23.25 24.58
C LYS A 295 -6.16 -22.79 23.16
N HIS A 296 -6.06 -23.69 22.18
CA HIS A 296 -6.37 -23.35 20.79
C HIS A 296 -7.85 -22.96 20.62
N LYS A 297 -8.78 -23.62 21.32
CA LYS A 297 -10.20 -23.24 21.31
C LYS A 297 -10.43 -21.87 21.95
N GLU A 298 -9.78 -21.57 23.07
CA GLU A 298 -9.86 -20.25 23.71
C GLU A 298 -9.32 -19.14 22.79
N ILE A 299 -8.17 -19.39 22.16
CA ILE A 299 -7.57 -18.48 21.18
C ILE A 299 -8.51 -18.28 19.99
N GLN A 300 -9.10 -19.34 19.46
CA GLN A 300 -10.06 -19.24 18.36
C GLN A 300 -11.28 -18.40 18.73
N ALA A 301 -11.86 -18.61 19.92
CA ALA A 301 -12.97 -17.78 20.41
C ALA A 301 -12.58 -16.30 20.50
N SER A 302 -11.37 -16.00 21.00
CA SER A 302 -10.85 -14.62 21.05
C SER A 302 -10.68 -13.98 19.66
N TYR A 303 -10.28 -14.76 18.65
CA TYR A 303 -10.19 -14.27 17.27
C TYR A 303 -11.57 -14.01 16.67
N GLU A 304 -12.57 -14.85 16.98
CA GLU A 304 -13.95 -14.66 16.53
C GLU A 304 -14.56 -13.38 17.14
N GLU A 305 -14.34 -13.13 18.43
CA GLU A 305 -14.72 -11.88 19.09
C GLU A 305 -14.04 -10.66 18.46
N LEU A 306 -12.72 -10.74 18.21
CA LEU A 306 -11.96 -9.67 17.56
C LEU A 306 -12.46 -9.41 16.13
N ALA A 307 -12.81 -10.46 15.38
CA ALA A 307 -13.35 -10.33 14.03
C ALA A 307 -14.71 -9.61 14.04
N MET A 308 -15.57 -9.91 15.01
CA MET A 308 -16.85 -9.21 15.18
C MET A 308 -16.66 -7.74 15.58
N ALA A 309 -15.72 -7.45 16.48
CA ALA A 309 -15.35 -6.08 16.83
C ALA A 309 -14.82 -5.31 15.61
N ASN A 310 -13.94 -5.94 14.81
CA ASN A 310 -13.39 -5.33 13.61
C ASN A 310 -14.47 -5.02 12.56
N ARG A 311 -15.43 -5.94 12.34
CA ARG A 311 -16.58 -5.68 11.45
C ARG A 311 -17.42 -4.48 11.91
N LYS A 312 -17.64 -4.34 13.22
CA LYS A 312 -18.36 -3.18 13.78
C LYS A 312 -17.59 -1.88 13.55
N THR A 313 -16.26 -1.89 13.74
CA THR A 313 -15.44 -0.71 13.47
C THR A 313 -15.38 -0.36 11.99
N GLU A 314 -15.35 -1.34 11.09
CA GLU A 314 -15.38 -1.12 9.63
C GLU A 314 -16.71 -0.49 9.19
N ALA A 315 -17.83 -0.95 9.76
CA ALA A 315 -19.14 -0.35 9.52
C ALA A 315 -19.18 1.12 9.98
N GLU A 316 -18.65 1.40 11.18
CA GLU A 316 -18.59 2.76 11.73
C GLU A 316 -17.69 3.70 10.90
N VAL A 317 -16.53 3.21 10.46
CA VAL A 317 -15.63 3.96 9.57
C VAL A 317 -16.31 4.26 8.24
N THR A 318 -17.09 3.32 7.71
CA THR A 318 -17.83 3.51 6.46
C THR A 318 -18.90 4.60 6.63
N ARG A 319 -19.66 4.54 7.73
CA ARG A 319 -20.65 5.58 8.09
C ARG A 319 -20.00 6.97 8.19
N LEU A 320 -18.90 7.09 8.95
CA LEU A 320 -18.19 8.37 9.12
C LEU A 320 -17.61 8.90 7.81
N ARG A 321 -17.20 8.02 6.89
CA ARG A 321 -16.76 8.43 5.54
C ARG A 321 -17.90 8.99 4.72
N GLU A 322 -19.07 8.37 4.77
CA GLU A 322 -20.27 8.88 4.09
C GLU A 322 -20.64 10.27 4.64
N GLU A 323 -20.70 10.44 5.96
CA GLU A 323 -20.93 11.73 6.63
C GLU A 323 -19.89 12.79 6.22
N LEU A 324 -18.60 12.43 6.17
CA LEU A 324 -17.55 13.35 5.72
C LEU A 324 -17.73 13.76 4.25
N THR A 325 -18.18 12.86 3.39
CA THR A 325 -18.45 13.20 1.99
C THR A 325 -19.66 14.12 1.83
N THR A 326 -20.71 13.94 2.64
CA THR A 326 -21.88 14.84 2.65
C THR A 326 -21.49 16.23 3.14
N GLU A 327 -20.70 16.33 4.21
CA GLU A 327 -20.19 17.60 4.73
C GLU A 327 -19.32 18.34 3.72
N ARG A 328 -18.43 17.62 3.01
CA ARG A 328 -17.62 18.23 1.94
C ARG A 328 -18.47 18.77 0.79
N ARG A 329 -19.54 18.05 0.41
CA ARG A 329 -20.48 18.53 -0.61
C ARG A 329 -21.23 19.77 -0.14
N LEU A 330 -21.67 19.82 1.11
CA LEU A 330 -22.32 20.99 1.71
C LEU A 330 -21.37 22.19 1.74
N LYS A 331 -20.12 21.99 2.18
CA LYS A 331 -19.09 23.03 2.17
C LYS A 331 -18.87 23.61 0.77
N GLN A 332 -18.80 22.77 -0.26
CA GLN A 332 -18.66 23.24 -1.64
C GLN A 332 -19.86 24.11 -2.06
N LYS A 333 -21.09 23.65 -1.79
CA LYS A 333 -22.29 24.44 -2.07
C LYS A 333 -22.28 25.81 -1.38
N ILE A 334 -21.85 25.86 -0.12
CA ILE A 334 -21.74 27.13 0.62
C ILE A 334 -20.68 28.04 -0.01
N GLN A 335 -19.54 27.50 -0.46
CA GLN A 335 -18.52 28.29 -1.15
C GLN A 335 -19.02 28.85 -2.48
N ASP A 336 -19.79 28.06 -3.24
CA ASP A 336 -20.39 28.49 -4.50
C ASP A 336 -21.43 29.60 -4.24
N SER A 337 -22.31 29.45 -3.24
CA SER A 337 -23.27 30.48 -2.85
C SER A 337 -22.59 31.76 -2.35
N TYR A 338 -21.48 31.66 -1.61
CA TYR A 338 -20.73 32.84 -1.18
C TYR A 338 -20.13 33.60 -2.36
N ARG A 339 -19.65 32.89 -3.39
CA ARG A 339 -19.19 33.50 -4.63
C ARG A 339 -20.32 34.22 -5.36
N GLU A 340 -21.48 33.58 -5.52
CA GLU A 340 -22.66 34.18 -6.15
C GLU A 340 -23.10 35.46 -5.43
N ILE A 341 -23.14 35.43 -4.09
CA ILE A 341 -23.47 36.61 -3.27
C ILE A 341 -22.44 37.72 -3.49
N SER A 342 -21.14 37.41 -3.51
CA SER A 342 -20.09 38.41 -3.75
C SER A 342 -20.20 39.03 -5.14
N GLU A 343 -20.52 38.24 -6.17
CA GLU A 343 -20.74 38.75 -7.52
C GLU A 343 -21.98 39.65 -7.61
N LEU A 344 -23.07 39.29 -6.91
CA LEU A 344 -24.26 40.13 -6.81
C LEU A 344 -23.98 41.43 -6.06
N GLU A 345 -23.18 41.40 -5.00
CA GLU A 345 -22.77 42.59 -4.26
C GLU A 345 -21.98 43.56 -5.15
N GLU A 346 -21.05 43.06 -5.95
CA GLU A 346 -20.30 43.91 -6.90
C GLU A 346 -21.18 44.46 -8.02
N ARG A 347 -22.11 43.66 -8.58
CA ARG A 347 -23.09 44.16 -9.57
C ARG A 347 -23.96 45.27 -8.98
N THR A 348 -24.51 45.07 -7.79
CA THR A 348 -25.36 46.07 -7.13
C THR A 348 -24.59 47.34 -6.76
N LYS A 349 -23.31 47.23 -6.35
CA LYS A 349 -22.43 48.41 -6.17
C LYS A 349 -22.25 49.20 -7.46
N MET A 350 -22.01 48.52 -8.60
CA MET A 350 -21.88 49.20 -9.89
C MET A 350 -23.18 49.87 -10.32
N GLU A 351 -24.31 49.18 -10.22
CA GLU A 351 -25.63 49.75 -10.52
C GLU A 351 -25.92 50.97 -9.64
N LEU A 352 -25.67 50.90 -8.33
CA LEU A 352 -25.83 52.04 -7.43
C LEU A 352 -24.94 53.23 -7.81
N ALA A 353 -23.72 52.98 -8.26
CA ALA A 353 -22.82 54.04 -8.73
C ALA A 353 -23.33 54.68 -10.03
N GLU A 354 -23.90 53.90 -10.95
CA GLU A 354 -24.54 54.41 -12.17
C GLU A 354 -25.78 55.26 -11.86
N TRP A 355 -26.65 54.78 -10.95
CA TRP A 355 -27.81 55.53 -10.49
C TRP A 355 -27.42 56.84 -9.82
N ARG A 356 -26.33 56.88 -9.03
CA ARG A 356 -25.81 58.12 -8.44
C ARG A 356 -25.34 59.10 -9.51
N ARG A 357 -24.55 58.65 -10.50
CA ARG A 357 -24.12 59.52 -11.61
C ARG A 357 -25.29 60.03 -12.44
N ALA A 358 -26.30 59.17 -12.68
CA ALA A 358 -27.52 59.59 -13.35
C ALA A 358 -28.25 60.66 -12.52
N ALA A 359 -28.43 60.45 -11.22
CA ALA A 359 -29.06 61.44 -10.34
C ALA A 359 -28.30 62.79 -10.36
N GLU A 360 -26.98 62.78 -10.26
CA GLU A 360 -26.13 63.98 -10.37
C GLU A 360 -26.29 64.69 -11.71
N MET A 361 -26.32 63.95 -12.82
CA MET A 361 -26.55 64.51 -14.16
C MET A 361 -27.93 65.16 -14.29
N TRP A 362 -28.97 64.53 -13.73
CA TRP A 362 -30.32 65.07 -13.74
C TRP A 362 -30.43 66.33 -12.86
N GLU A 363 -29.75 66.35 -11.72
CA GLU A 363 -29.65 67.53 -10.85
C GLU A 363 -28.94 68.70 -11.57
N HIS A 364 -27.80 68.44 -12.21
CA HIS A 364 -27.10 69.44 -13.02
C HIS A 364 -27.94 69.93 -14.21
N GLN A 365 -28.66 69.04 -14.91
CA GLN A 365 -29.57 69.43 -16.00
C GLN A 365 -30.72 70.30 -15.46
N ALA A 366 -31.33 69.91 -14.34
CA ALA A 366 -32.39 70.69 -13.71
C ALA A 366 -31.87 72.07 -13.27
N GLN A 367 -30.66 72.14 -12.70
CA GLN A 367 -30.01 73.40 -12.32
C GLN A 367 -29.73 74.29 -13.53
N SER A 368 -29.15 73.74 -14.61
CA SER A 368 -28.88 74.47 -15.85
C SER A 368 -30.16 75.00 -16.50
N GLN A 369 -31.24 74.22 -16.50
CA GLN A 369 -32.56 74.67 -16.98
C GLN A 369 -33.14 75.80 -16.13
N ARG A 370 -32.99 75.73 -14.80
CA ARG A 370 -33.38 76.82 -13.88
C ARG A 370 -32.62 78.10 -14.19
N GLU A 371 -31.29 78.01 -14.31
CA GLU A 371 -30.43 79.16 -14.62
C GLU A 371 -30.74 79.75 -16.01
N SER A 372 -30.93 78.91 -17.04
CA SER A 372 -31.32 79.34 -18.38
C SER A 372 -32.67 80.05 -18.37
N GLY A 373 -33.68 79.47 -17.71
CA GLY A 373 -35.00 80.09 -17.57
C GLY A 373 -34.96 81.40 -16.78
N GLU A 374 -34.09 81.51 -15.77
CA GLU A 374 -33.85 82.77 -15.06
C GLU A 374 -33.21 83.84 -15.96
N LEU A 375 -32.23 83.47 -16.76
CA LEU A 375 -31.59 84.38 -17.72
C LEU A 375 -32.56 84.85 -18.82
N GLU A 376 -33.37 83.94 -19.37
CA GLU A 376 -34.40 84.26 -20.36
C GLU A 376 -35.46 85.22 -19.79
N PHE A 377 -35.93 84.97 -18.56
CA PHE A 377 -36.85 85.86 -17.87
C PHE A 377 -36.25 87.24 -17.62
N ARG A 378 -34.98 87.32 -17.19
CA ARG A 378 -34.25 88.58 -17.04
C ARG A 378 -34.14 89.34 -18.35
N ASP A 379 -33.87 88.65 -19.46
CA ASP A 379 -33.79 89.28 -20.78
C ASP A 379 -35.18 89.76 -21.26
N GLN A 380 -36.24 88.99 -21.04
CA GLN A 380 -37.63 89.41 -21.32
C GLN A 380 -38.02 90.66 -20.52
N LEU A 381 -37.71 90.71 -19.22
CA LEU A 381 -37.95 91.88 -18.37
C LEU A 381 -37.19 93.12 -18.87
N ARG A 382 -35.91 92.95 -19.25
CA ARG A 382 -35.08 94.02 -19.81
C ARG A 382 -35.59 94.52 -21.15
N ARG A 383 -36.08 93.64 -22.02
CA ARG A 383 -36.53 93.99 -23.38
C ARG A 383 -37.95 94.56 -23.43
N GLY A 384 -38.85 94.11 -22.58
CA GLY A 384 -40.26 94.56 -22.58
C GLY A 384 -40.54 95.61 -21.50
N PRO A 385 -40.92 95.20 -20.27
CA PRO A 385 -41.39 96.10 -19.21
C PRO A 385 -40.41 97.21 -18.84
N VAL A 386 -39.10 96.93 -18.77
CA VAL A 386 -38.10 97.95 -18.40
C VAL A 386 -37.96 99.01 -19.48
N ARG A 387 -37.93 98.62 -20.76
CA ARG A 387 -37.91 99.56 -21.89
C ARG A 387 -39.21 100.34 -22.01
N MET A 388 -40.36 99.68 -21.81
CA MET A 388 -41.66 100.36 -21.79
C MET A 388 -41.74 101.37 -20.64
N ALA A 389 -41.30 101.01 -19.43
CA ALA A 389 -41.25 101.94 -18.31
C ALA A 389 -40.32 103.13 -18.57
N SER A 390 -39.15 102.91 -19.19
CA SER A 390 -38.24 103.99 -19.59
C SER A 390 -38.81 104.88 -20.70
N HIS A 391 -39.53 104.29 -21.66
CA HIS A 391 -40.15 105.03 -22.76
C HIS A 391 -41.34 105.86 -22.26
N VAL A 392 -42.19 105.27 -21.40
CA VAL A 392 -43.29 105.97 -20.74
C VAL A 392 -42.76 107.08 -19.85
N LYS A 393 -41.66 106.87 -19.11
CA LYS A 393 -40.98 107.93 -18.36
C LYS A 393 -40.57 109.08 -19.26
N GLY A 394 -39.83 108.82 -20.34
CA GLY A 394 -39.41 109.87 -21.28
C GLY A 394 -40.58 110.58 -21.98
N TYR A 395 -41.65 109.84 -22.29
CA TYR A 395 -42.87 110.42 -22.86
C TYR A 395 -43.60 111.32 -21.84
N VAL A 396 -43.79 110.85 -20.61
CA VAL A 396 -44.43 111.61 -19.52
C VAL A 396 -43.60 112.84 -19.16
N GLU A 397 -42.28 112.73 -19.09
CA GLU A 397 -41.37 113.88 -18.91
C GLU A 397 -41.55 114.89 -20.05
N SER A 398 -41.61 114.43 -21.32
CA SER A 398 -41.80 115.32 -22.48
C SER A 398 -43.18 115.99 -22.56
N VAL A 399 -44.23 115.32 -22.07
CA VAL A 399 -45.60 115.85 -22.05
C VAL A 399 -45.78 116.86 -20.90
N LEU A 400 -45.06 116.68 -19.80
CA LEU A 400 -45.11 117.54 -18.62
C LEU A 400 -44.19 118.76 -18.69
N GLU A 401 -43.26 118.84 -19.66
CA GLU A 401 -42.41 120.03 -19.92
C GLU A 401 -43.22 121.32 -20.24
N GLY A 402 -44.54 121.22 -20.45
CA GLY A 402 -45.44 122.36 -20.68
C GLY A 402 -46.56 122.54 -19.64
N ASP A 403 -46.56 121.81 -18.52
CA ASP A 403 -47.66 121.82 -17.55
C ASP A 403 -47.45 122.88 -16.44
N PRO A 404 -48.44 123.74 -16.11
CA PRO A 404 -48.29 124.80 -15.10
C PRO A 404 -48.13 124.34 -13.64
N ASN A 405 -48.18 123.04 -13.34
CA ASN A 405 -48.02 122.53 -11.97
C ASN A 405 -46.72 121.73 -11.76
N PRO A 406 -45.59 122.40 -11.48
CA PRO A 406 -44.25 121.80 -11.47
C PRO A 406 -43.98 120.84 -10.29
N GLU A 407 -44.85 120.79 -9.27
CA GLU A 407 -44.67 119.90 -8.11
C GLU A 407 -45.05 118.43 -8.39
N LEU A 408 -45.82 118.16 -9.45
CA LEU A 408 -46.23 116.80 -9.83
C LEU A 408 -45.11 116.02 -10.56
N ILE A 409 -44.20 116.72 -11.23
CA ILE A 409 -43.13 116.13 -12.06
C ILE A 409 -42.14 115.31 -11.20
N PRO A 410 -41.64 115.81 -10.06
CA PRO A 410 -40.76 115.03 -9.19
C PRO A 410 -41.48 113.83 -8.54
N LEU A 411 -42.76 113.97 -8.20
CA LEU A 411 -43.55 112.89 -7.56
C LEU A 411 -43.86 111.75 -8.54
N LEU A 412 -44.16 112.05 -9.80
CA LEU A 412 -44.30 111.07 -10.88
C LEU A 412 -42.96 110.43 -11.24
N GLY A 413 -41.89 111.22 -11.33
CA GLY A 413 -40.53 110.70 -11.54
C GLY A 413 -40.10 109.71 -10.45
N LEU A 414 -40.38 110.02 -9.18
CA LEU A 414 -40.10 109.14 -8.04
C LEU A 414 -40.91 107.84 -8.06
N SER A 415 -42.19 107.91 -8.39
CA SER A 415 -43.05 106.71 -8.47
C SER A 415 -42.71 105.82 -9.67
N PHE A 416 -42.25 106.40 -10.79
CA PHE A 416 -41.68 105.64 -11.91
C PHE A 416 -40.30 105.06 -11.59
N ASP A 417 -39.46 105.78 -10.85
CA ASP A 417 -38.17 105.26 -10.39
C ASP A 417 -38.35 104.14 -9.36
N GLU A 418 -39.36 104.22 -8.49
CA GLU A 418 -39.76 103.11 -7.60
C GLU A 418 -40.30 101.93 -8.38
N LEU A 419 -41.14 102.13 -9.40
CA LEU A 419 -41.60 101.06 -10.29
C LEU A 419 -40.42 100.41 -11.03
N HIS A 420 -39.48 101.21 -11.53
CA HIS A 420 -38.28 100.74 -12.21
C HIS A 420 -37.37 99.94 -11.27
N ARG A 421 -37.12 100.43 -10.04
CA ARG A 421 -36.36 99.70 -9.00
C ARG A 421 -37.08 98.44 -8.55
N SER A 422 -38.41 98.45 -8.45
CA SER A 422 -39.22 97.28 -8.11
C SER A 422 -39.17 96.22 -9.21
N LEU A 423 -39.22 96.63 -10.48
CA LEU A 423 -39.06 95.73 -11.64
C LEU A 423 -37.63 95.16 -11.74
N LEU A 424 -36.60 95.96 -11.43
CA LEU A 424 -35.22 95.47 -11.31
C LEU A 424 -35.05 94.49 -10.14
N GLY A 425 -35.64 94.78 -8.98
CA GLY A 425 -35.65 93.89 -7.83
C GLY A 425 -36.39 92.57 -8.08
N LEU A 426 -37.45 92.59 -8.91
CA LEU A 426 -38.13 91.39 -9.40
C LEU A 426 -37.26 90.57 -10.38
N ALA A 427 -36.40 91.23 -11.16
CA ALA A 427 -35.47 90.56 -12.07
C ALA A 427 -34.29 89.88 -11.35
N GLU A 428 -33.95 90.35 -10.15
CA GLU A 428 -32.87 89.82 -9.31
C GLU A 428 -33.32 88.72 -8.32
N MET A 429 -34.62 88.41 -8.24
CA MET A 429 -35.12 87.38 -7.30
C MET A 429 -34.82 85.95 -7.76
N PRO A 430 -34.34 85.07 -6.85
CA PRO A 430 -34.22 83.63 -7.10
C PRO A 430 -35.55 83.01 -7.52
N GLN A 431 -35.50 81.99 -8.39
CA GLN A 431 -36.68 81.33 -8.96
C GLN A 431 -37.67 80.77 -7.92
N GLU A 432 -37.16 80.31 -6.77
CA GLU A 432 -37.97 79.75 -5.67
C GLU A 432 -38.80 80.83 -4.94
N ALA A 433 -38.26 82.05 -4.80
CA ALA A 433 -39.00 83.19 -4.26
C ALA A 433 -40.05 83.70 -5.26
N ARG A 434 -39.80 83.58 -6.57
CA ARG A 434 -40.76 83.90 -7.63
C ARG A 434 -41.95 82.94 -7.63
N ILE A 435 -41.70 81.63 -7.62
CA ILE A 435 -42.76 80.61 -7.57
C ILE A 435 -43.59 80.74 -6.27
N ARG A 436 -42.94 80.96 -5.12
CA ARG A 436 -43.67 81.23 -3.86
C ARG A 436 -44.55 82.47 -3.97
N ARG A 437 -44.07 83.54 -4.58
CA ARG A 437 -44.86 84.78 -4.74
C ARG A 437 -46.02 84.63 -5.73
N GLU A 438 -45.85 83.89 -6.82
CA GLU A 438 -46.93 83.59 -7.77
C GLU A 438 -47.97 82.61 -7.21
N LEU A 439 -47.55 81.61 -6.44
CA LEU A 439 -48.45 80.70 -5.73
C LEU A 439 -49.22 81.43 -4.62
N LEU A 440 -48.55 82.28 -3.82
CA LEU A 440 -49.18 83.07 -2.76
C LEU A 440 -50.11 84.17 -3.31
N ARG A 441 -49.83 84.73 -4.49
CA ARG A 441 -50.71 85.72 -5.12
C ARG A 441 -52.06 85.12 -5.56
N LYS A 442 -52.09 83.82 -5.87
CA LYS A 442 -53.35 83.12 -6.21
C LYS A 442 -54.27 82.85 -5.01
N GLU A 443 -53.80 82.99 -3.77
CA GLU A 443 -54.64 82.82 -2.58
C GLU A 443 -55.38 84.11 -2.17
N GLY A 444 -55.06 85.27 -2.75
CA GLY A 444 -55.68 86.56 -2.44
C GLY A 444 -56.63 87.12 -3.52
N GLU A 445 -56.78 86.43 -4.64
CA GLU A 445 -57.76 86.75 -5.70
C GLU A 445 -58.83 85.63 -5.70
N SER A 446 -59.72 85.68 -4.71
CA SER A 446 -60.99 84.96 -4.65
C SER A 446 -62.01 85.82 -3.93
#